data_AF-A0A956U657-F1
#
_entry.id   AF-A0A956U657-F1
#
_cell.length_a   1.000
_cell.length_b   1.000
_cell.length_c   1.000
_cell.angle_alpha   90.00
_cell.angle_beta   90.00
_cell.angle_gamma   90.00
#
_symmetry.space_group_name_H-M   'P 1'
#
loop_
_entity.id
_entity.type
_entity.pdbx_description
1 polymer ?
#
loop_
_entity_poly.entity_id
_entity_poly.type
_entity_poly.pdbx_seq_one_letter_code
_entity_poly.pdbx_strand_id
1 'polypeptide(L)'
;MAPQEYKKSLLTLTLGLSLGLVCFAGGCALTSKADLKEAKASLKAGQFEEAERQAGYAISSDKNLGEAYFVRAEARYYQNELNNAGRDYTRAIAHGYDTTECHLHRANINHLKGRIRAAITDYLAAARGDLPKEKKKELFINLSDAEFRIGEVEKSLEYAEKALELESDNPIALANKAFALFSLKNQKEAIVAIDGAIKYCDKQGNSDNARENEIDFHVLRKEILDSLGRNKEAAQESAKVQELFDRKIHFYTRRERAQRLLWSKNNEFATSHFDFASDLAPAKLAIYGLAAEGFVDFIEDNFYPLTDMKVSVLILPDKETFKTFYRDEFDEETDWLGVYSPSMNMIIVADDKDFSAFYYMLWQATDRIGNLTHEKWTWSGFAELFQQAYTDLNSKAIDNKAPFLDLEKAKKKIAEERAKKELEKLDPMRIANAMSHYDGQRGDGLIMATFLLRQNKLNTYQELAHQGHRKGYATVVEAAFDQNIEKLLPQWKAFLKEVDATRKTKEKQ
;
A
#
# COMPACT_ATOMS: atom_id res chain seq x y z
N MET A 1 -11.52 29.66 78.48
CA MET A 1 -11.90 28.23 78.62
C MET A 1 -13.36 28.12 78.15
N ALA A 2 -13.71 27.83 76.90
CA ALA A 2 -13.10 26.97 75.88
C ALA A 2 -12.97 25.51 76.35
N PRO A 3 -12.80 24.54 75.45
CA PRO A 3 -13.71 24.14 74.36
C PRO A 3 -13.67 22.59 74.20
N GLN A 4 -14.78 21.85 74.03
CA GLN A 4 -14.63 20.39 73.78
C GLN A 4 -15.55 19.75 72.74
N GLU A 5 -16.71 20.30 72.40
CA GLU A 5 -17.61 19.54 71.51
C GLU A 5 -17.60 19.93 70.02
N TYR A 6 -17.04 21.08 69.65
CA TYR A 6 -16.97 21.49 68.24
C TYR A 6 -15.73 21.00 67.46
N LYS A 7 -14.73 20.38 68.11
CA LYS A 7 -13.52 19.89 67.43
C LYS A 7 -13.64 18.49 66.83
N LYS A 8 -14.57 17.64 67.27
CA LYS A 8 -14.74 16.29 66.72
C LYS A 8 -15.49 16.29 65.38
N SER A 9 -16.48 17.15 65.21
CA SER A 9 -17.31 17.18 63.99
C SER A 9 -16.62 17.86 62.80
N LEU A 10 -15.71 18.81 63.05
CA LEU A 10 -14.93 19.44 61.96
C LEU A 10 -13.82 18.52 61.44
N LEU A 11 -13.16 17.73 62.30
CA LEU A 11 -12.09 16.81 61.88
C LEU A 11 -12.63 15.66 61.02
N THR A 12 -13.84 15.16 61.31
CA THR A 12 -14.51 14.14 60.49
C THR A 12 -15.02 14.68 59.16
N LEU A 13 -15.41 15.96 59.08
CA LEU A 13 -15.82 16.56 57.81
C LEU A 13 -14.62 16.86 56.90
N THR A 14 -13.48 17.27 57.45
CA THR A 14 -12.24 17.47 56.67
C THR A 14 -11.61 16.16 56.22
N LEU A 15 -11.67 15.08 57.03
CA LEU A 15 -11.24 13.75 56.59
C LEU A 15 -12.18 13.16 55.54
N GLY A 16 -13.50 13.33 55.68
CA GLY A 16 -14.49 12.84 54.71
C GLY A 16 -14.42 13.52 53.35
N LEU A 17 -14.15 14.83 53.30
CA LEU A 17 -13.90 15.54 52.04
C LEU A 17 -12.56 15.15 51.39
N SER A 18 -11.52 14.87 52.18
CA SER A 18 -10.25 14.38 51.64
C SER A 18 -10.35 12.95 51.09
N LEU A 19 -11.09 12.03 51.74
CA LEU A 19 -11.31 10.67 51.24
C LEU A 19 -12.27 10.62 50.04
N GLY A 20 -13.30 11.46 50.01
CA GLY A 20 -14.22 11.56 48.87
C GLY A 20 -13.57 12.10 47.59
N LEU A 21 -12.67 13.08 47.71
CA LEU A 21 -11.85 13.56 46.59
C LEU A 21 -10.83 12.52 46.11
N VAL A 22 -10.25 11.74 47.01
CA VAL A 22 -9.30 10.66 46.67
C VAL A 22 -10.02 9.49 45.98
N CYS A 23 -11.25 9.14 46.37
CA CYS A 23 -12.03 8.08 45.70
C CYS A 23 -12.57 8.48 44.32
N PHE A 24 -12.95 9.75 44.10
CA PHE A 24 -13.43 10.20 42.79
C PHE A 24 -12.28 10.37 41.78
N ALA A 25 -11.13 10.90 42.22
CA ALA A 25 -9.92 10.95 41.41
C ALA A 25 -9.39 9.54 41.08
N GLY A 26 -9.48 8.61 42.03
CA GLY A 26 -9.13 7.21 41.82
C GLY A 26 -10.00 6.50 40.78
N GLY A 27 -11.30 6.82 40.72
CA GLY A 27 -12.24 6.29 39.72
C GLY A 27 -11.95 6.79 38.29
N CYS A 28 -11.77 8.10 38.11
CA CYS A 28 -11.43 8.68 36.81
C CYS A 28 -10.04 8.27 36.30
N ALA A 29 -9.07 8.06 37.19
CA ALA A 29 -7.73 7.59 36.82
C ALA A 29 -7.70 6.09 36.45
N LEU A 30 -8.66 5.30 36.93
CA LEU A 30 -8.80 3.89 36.53
C LEU A 30 -9.45 3.76 35.14
N THR A 31 -10.43 4.61 34.83
CA THR A 31 -11.05 4.65 33.49
C THR A 31 -10.08 5.17 32.44
N SER A 32 -9.34 6.26 32.71
CA SER A 32 -8.38 6.82 31.73
C SER A 32 -7.27 5.83 31.33
N LYS A 33 -6.81 4.99 32.27
CA LYS A 33 -5.81 3.95 32.00
C LYS A 33 -6.38 2.78 31.20
N ALA A 34 -7.65 2.44 31.40
CA ALA A 34 -8.32 1.42 30.61
C ALA A 34 -8.51 1.90 29.17
N ASP A 35 -9.05 3.10 28.99
CA ASP A 35 -9.24 3.74 27.68
C ASP A 35 -7.89 3.88 26.93
N LEU A 36 -6.81 4.27 27.63
CA LEU A 36 -5.48 4.32 27.04
C LEU A 36 -4.97 2.95 26.60
N LYS A 37 -5.23 1.90 27.38
CA LYS A 37 -4.84 0.53 27.04
C LYS A 37 -5.57 0.06 25.78
N GLU A 38 -6.86 0.35 25.67
CA GLU A 38 -7.67 0.06 24.49
C GLU A 38 -7.18 0.85 23.28
N ALA A 39 -6.94 2.15 23.44
CA ALA A 39 -6.38 2.99 22.39
C ALA A 39 -5.07 2.44 21.81
N LYS A 40 -4.16 1.97 22.69
CA LYS A 40 -2.89 1.34 22.28
C LYS A 40 -3.11 0.00 21.57
N ALA A 41 -4.13 -0.77 21.97
CA ALA A 41 -4.46 -2.02 21.31
C ALA A 41 -5.02 -1.78 19.90
N SER A 42 -5.97 -0.85 19.77
CA SER A 42 -6.52 -0.42 18.47
C SER A 42 -5.45 0.15 17.56
N LEU A 43 -4.52 0.96 18.08
CA LEU A 43 -3.40 1.50 17.30
C LEU A 43 -2.52 0.38 16.73
N LYS A 44 -2.19 -0.63 17.54
CA LYS A 44 -1.42 -1.79 17.09
C LYS A 44 -2.16 -2.66 16.08
N ALA A 45 -3.49 -2.65 16.14
CA ALA A 45 -4.36 -3.36 15.20
C ALA A 45 -4.62 -2.56 13.91
N GLY A 46 -4.05 -1.36 13.75
CA GLY A 46 -4.30 -0.50 12.59
C GLY A 46 -5.68 0.18 12.58
N GLN A 47 -6.44 0.08 13.67
CA GLN A 47 -7.77 0.68 13.79
C GLN A 47 -7.62 2.15 14.25
N PHE A 48 -7.21 3.02 13.35
CA PHE A 48 -6.75 4.37 13.70
C PHE A 48 -7.88 5.27 14.22
N GLU A 49 -9.08 5.22 13.65
CA GLU A 49 -10.23 6.01 14.10
C GLU A 49 -10.65 5.60 15.52
N GLU A 50 -10.59 4.29 15.80
CA GLU A 50 -10.92 3.77 17.12
C GLU A 50 -9.84 4.11 18.15
N ALA A 51 -8.57 3.96 17.77
CA ALA A 51 -7.45 4.39 18.60
C ALA A 51 -7.54 5.88 18.97
N GLU A 52 -7.89 6.73 18.00
CA GLU A 52 -8.12 8.15 18.23
C GLU A 52 -9.28 8.41 19.19
N ARG A 53 -10.41 7.73 19.00
CA ARG A 53 -11.60 7.87 19.84
C ARG A 53 -11.30 7.50 21.29
N GLN A 54 -10.69 6.33 21.49
CA GLN A 54 -10.33 5.80 22.80
C GLN A 54 -9.28 6.66 23.49
N ALA A 55 -8.26 7.12 22.76
CA ALA A 55 -7.31 8.09 23.30
C ALA A 55 -8.01 9.42 23.66
N GLY A 56 -9.03 9.82 22.90
CA GLY A 56 -9.90 10.95 23.22
C GLY A 56 -10.65 10.79 24.54
N TYR A 57 -11.17 9.60 24.84
CA TYR A 57 -11.80 9.29 26.12
C TYR A 57 -10.80 9.28 27.28
N ALA A 58 -9.61 8.73 27.07
CA ALA A 58 -8.53 8.77 28.05
C ALA A 58 -8.15 10.22 28.41
N ILE A 59 -8.02 11.10 27.40
CA ILE A 59 -7.71 12.53 27.57
C ILE A 59 -8.84 13.31 28.24
N SER A 60 -10.11 12.96 27.96
CA SER A 60 -11.25 13.63 28.58
C SER A 60 -11.37 13.30 30.07
N SER A 61 -11.02 12.06 30.43
CA SER A 61 -10.95 11.57 31.81
C SER A 61 -9.73 12.11 32.57
N ASP A 62 -8.57 12.20 31.92
CA ASP A 62 -7.34 12.78 32.47
C ASP A 62 -6.59 13.61 31.42
N LYS A 63 -6.71 14.94 31.54
CA LYS A 63 -6.09 15.91 30.63
C LYS A 63 -4.58 16.00 30.76
N ASN A 64 -3.97 15.41 31.79
CA ASN A 64 -2.52 15.40 31.99
C ASN A 64 -1.86 14.11 31.51
N LEU A 65 -2.62 13.20 30.90
CA LEU A 65 -2.11 11.92 30.43
C LEU A 65 -1.37 12.10 29.09
N GLY A 66 -0.09 12.52 29.16
CA GLY A 66 0.76 12.78 27.99
C GLY A 66 0.81 11.61 26.99
N GLU A 67 0.86 10.37 27.48
CA GLU A 67 0.86 9.16 26.64
C GLU A 67 -0.41 9.04 25.78
N ALA A 68 -1.57 9.46 26.29
CA ALA A 68 -2.81 9.44 25.52
C ALA A 68 -2.80 10.44 24.37
N TYR A 69 -2.19 11.62 24.58
CA TYR A 69 -1.94 12.56 23.47
C TYR A 69 -1.01 11.96 22.42
N PHE A 70 0.05 11.24 22.84
CA PHE A 70 0.93 10.55 21.90
C PHE A 70 0.19 9.49 21.07
N VAL A 71 -0.59 8.62 21.72
CA VAL A 71 -1.37 7.57 21.01
C VAL A 71 -2.37 8.18 20.04
N ARG A 72 -3.04 9.27 20.41
CA ARG A 72 -3.92 9.99 19.49
C ARG A 72 -3.16 10.64 18.34
N ALA A 73 -1.96 11.16 18.60
CA ALA A 73 -1.11 11.75 17.57
C ALA A 73 -0.66 10.71 16.54
N GLU A 74 -0.28 9.51 16.99
CA GLU A 74 0.07 8.38 16.11
C GLU A 74 -1.12 7.97 15.24
N ALA A 75 -2.29 7.77 15.85
CA ALA A 75 -3.51 7.44 15.11
C ALA A 75 -3.82 8.48 14.00
N ARG A 76 -3.75 9.76 14.34
CA ARG A 76 -3.95 10.88 13.40
C ARG A 76 -2.86 10.98 12.35
N TYR A 77 -1.62 10.62 12.70
CA TYR A 77 -0.51 10.62 11.76
C TYR A 77 -0.75 9.58 10.65
N TYR A 78 -1.18 8.37 11.01
CA TYR A 78 -1.52 7.32 10.04
C TYR A 78 -2.77 7.65 9.20
N GLN A 79 -3.70 8.43 9.74
CA GLN A 79 -4.83 9.01 8.99
C GLN A 79 -4.46 10.24 8.12
N ASN A 80 -3.17 10.61 8.04
CA ASN A 80 -2.68 11.80 7.34
C ASN A 80 -3.21 13.16 7.88
N GLU A 81 -3.72 13.20 9.12
CA GLU A 81 -4.12 14.42 9.81
C GLU A 81 -2.93 15.16 10.46
N LEU A 82 -1.91 15.49 9.66
CA LEU A 82 -0.62 16.01 10.13
C LEU A 82 -0.71 17.31 10.96
N ASN A 83 -1.79 18.09 10.81
CA ASN A 83 -2.04 19.28 11.63
C ASN A 83 -2.46 18.94 13.05
N ASN A 84 -3.37 17.99 13.20
CA ASN A 84 -3.87 17.57 14.51
C ASN A 84 -2.83 16.69 15.23
N ALA A 85 -2.17 15.78 14.51
CA ALA A 85 -1.07 14.97 15.05
C ALA A 85 0.05 15.84 15.65
N GLY A 86 0.53 16.85 14.93
CA GLY A 86 1.59 17.74 15.43
C GLY A 86 1.21 18.53 16.69
N ARG A 87 -0.07 18.91 16.83
CA ARG A 87 -0.59 19.55 18.06
C ARG A 87 -0.60 18.57 19.23
N ASP A 88 -0.99 17.33 18.98
CA ASP A 88 -1.04 16.31 20.02
C ASP A 88 0.36 15.84 20.44
N TYR A 89 1.33 15.69 19.54
CA TYR A 89 2.74 15.48 19.94
C TYR A 89 3.26 16.61 20.83
N THR A 90 2.90 17.86 20.51
CA THR A 90 3.27 19.01 21.34
C THR A 90 2.64 18.94 22.74
N ARG A 91 1.39 18.49 22.83
CA ARG A 91 0.72 18.28 24.11
C ARG A 91 1.29 17.08 24.88
N ALA A 92 1.63 15.99 24.20
CA ALA A 92 2.26 14.82 24.82
C ALA A 92 3.54 15.23 25.56
N ILE A 93 4.44 15.95 24.88
CA ILE A 93 5.68 16.49 25.44
C ILE A 93 5.37 17.45 26.61
N ALA A 94 4.43 18.39 26.43
CA ALA A 94 4.05 19.34 27.48
C ALA A 94 3.46 18.68 28.74
N HIS A 95 2.85 17.50 28.59
CA HIS A 95 2.29 16.69 29.67
C HIS A 95 3.22 15.55 30.11
N GLY A 96 4.53 15.69 29.89
CA GLY A 96 5.56 14.81 30.46
C GLY A 96 5.79 13.51 29.72
N TYR A 97 5.13 13.27 28.57
CA TYR A 97 5.44 12.17 27.66
C TYR A 97 6.45 12.65 26.62
N ASP A 98 7.64 13.00 27.11
CA ASP A 98 8.77 13.51 26.34
C ASP A 98 9.64 12.34 25.85
N THR A 99 9.28 11.78 24.70
CA THR A 99 9.99 10.62 24.11
C THR A 99 10.66 10.94 22.78
N THR A 100 11.64 10.12 22.42
CA THR A 100 12.34 10.16 21.14
C THR A 100 11.37 10.17 19.95
N GLU A 101 10.33 9.33 20.00
CA GLU A 101 9.31 9.21 18.95
C GLU A 101 8.47 10.48 18.82
N CYS A 102 8.08 11.10 19.94
CA CYS A 102 7.34 12.37 19.92
C CYS A 102 8.11 13.44 19.14
N HIS A 103 9.41 13.56 19.43
CA HIS A 103 10.28 14.47 18.73
C HIS A 103 10.46 14.09 17.25
N LEU A 104 10.74 12.83 16.93
CA LEU A 104 10.93 12.38 15.56
C LEU A 104 9.70 12.66 14.67
N HIS A 105 8.51 12.26 15.11
CA HIS A 105 7.29 12.45 14.33
C HIS A 105 6.90 13.93 14.23
N ARG A 106 7.07 14.72 15.31
CA ARG A 106 6.85 16.17 15.27
C ARG A 106 7.85 16.86 14.34
N ALA A 107 9.11 16.43 14.31
CA ALA A 107 10.13 16.93 13.40
C ALA A 107 9.73 16.71 11.93
N ASN A 108 9.32 15.49 11.56
CA ASN A 108 8.86 15.17 10.21
C ASN A 108 7.68 16.07 9.79
N ILE A 109 6.68 16.25 10.67
CA ILE A 109 5.54 17.14 10.41
C ILE A 109 6.01 18.60 10.21
N ASN A 110 6.92 19.09 11.06
CA ASN A 110 7.44 20.44 10.95
C ASN A 110 8.25 20.62 9.66
N HIS A 111 9.02 19.61 9.26
CA HIS A 111 9.81 19.59 8.03
C HIS A 111 8.90 19.73 6.80
N LEU A 112 7.85 18.89 6.71
CA LEU A 112 6.85 18.93 5.64
C LEU A 112 6.12 20.29 5.55
N LYS A 113 5.91 20.96 6.70
CA LYS A 113 5.29 22.29 6.76
C LYS A 113 6.25 23.46 6.49
N GLY A 114 7.51 23.18 6.16
CA GLY A 114 8.53 24.20 5.95
C GLY A 114 9.00 24.90 7.24
N ARG A 115 8.66 24.38 8.42
CA ARG A 115 9.10 24.92 9.72
C ARG A 115 10.47 24.37 10.10
N ILE A 116 11.46 24.65 9.27
CA ILE A 116 12.75 23.94 9.27
C ILE A 116 13.52 24.07 10.58
N ARG A 117 13.61 25.27 11.17
CA ARG A 117 14.29 25.44 12.47
C ARG A 117 13.63 24.65 13.61
N ALA A 118 12.30 24.53 13.59
CA ALA A 118 11.58 23.72 14.57
C ALA A 118 11.82 22.22 14.34
N ALA A 119 11.85 21.79 13.08
CA ALA A 119 12.19 20.42 12.71
C ALA A 119 13.61 20.03 13.17
N ILE A 120 14.61 20.88 12.93
CA ILE A 120 15.99 20.67 13.40
C ILE A 120 16.03 20.48 14.92
N THR A 121 15.37 21.38 15.66
CA THR A 121 15.32 21.30 17.13
C THR A 121 14.80 19.95 17.60
N ASP A 122 13.72 19.46 16.98
CA ASP A 122 13.11 18.18 17.32
C ASP A 122 13.97 16.99 16.86
N TYR A 123 14.54 17.01 15.65
CA TYR A 123 15.45 15.96 15.21
C TYR A 123 16.68 15.85 16.10
N LEU A 124 17.26 16.97 16.53
CA LEU A 124 18.39 16.97 17.46
C LEU A 124 18.02 16.41 18.85
N ALA A 125 16.78 16.64 19.30
CA ALA A 125 16.28 16.01 20.51
C ALA A 125 16.13 14.49 20.33
N ALA A 126 15.52 14.05 19.21
CA ALA A 126 15.38 12.64 18.88
C ALA A 126 16.73 11.93 18.69
N ALA A 127 17.74 12.61 18.14
CA ALA A 127 19.08 12.05 17.92
C ALA A 127 19.81 11.64 19.20
N ARG A 128 19.39 12.17 20.37
CA ARG A 128 19.94 11.80 21.69
C ARG A 128 19.38 10.48 22.22
N GLY A 129 18.25 10.04 21.69
CA GLY A 129 17.61 8.79 22.07
C GLY A 129 18.23 7.56 21.41
N ASP A 130 17.79 6.39 21.85
CA ASP A 130 18.07 5.14 21.15
C ASP A 130 17.02 4.94 20.05
N LEU A 131 17.49 4.75 18.82
CA LEU A 131 16.65 4.55 17.64
C LEU A 131 17.17 3.36 16.85
N PRO A 132 16.28 2.52 16.30
CA PRO A 132 16.67 1.52 15.33
C PRO A 132 17.47 2.15 14.20
N LYS A 133 18.45 1.39 13.68
CA LYS A 133 19.39 1.83 12.63
C LYS A 133 18.67 2.56 11.48
N GLU A 134 17.57 1.99 10.98
CA GLU A 134 16.81 2.56 9.87
C GLU A 134 16.19 3.93 10.20
N LYS A 135 15.54 4.06 11.36
CA LYS A 135 14.97 5.35 11.81
C LYS A 135 16.06 6.38 12.06
N LYS A 136 17.21 5.96 12.59
CA LYS A 136 18.35 6.83 12.86
C LYS A 136 18.98 7.36 11.57
N LYS A 137 19.08 6.51 10.54
CA LYS A 137 19.50 6.89 9.19
C LYS A 137 18.55 7.94 8.58
N GLU A 138 17.24 7.69 8.57
CA GLU A 138 16.25 8.64 8.06
C GLU A 138 16.29 9.98 8.79
N LEU A 139 16.47 9.95 10.12
CA LEU A 139 16.66 11.16 10.92
C LEU A 139 17.88 11.96 10.45
N PHE A 140 19.03 11.31 10.20
CA PHE A 140 20.24 12.01 9.74
C PHE A 140 20.09 12.55 8.31
N ILE A 141 19.38 11.84 7.42
CA ILE A 141 19.03 12.34 6.09
C ILE A 141 18.21 13.64 6.21
N ASN A 142 17.17 13.63 7.05
CA ASN A 142 16.28 14.79 7.23
C ASN A 142 16.97 15.96 7.94
N LEU A 143 17.89 15.70 8.89
CA LEU A 143 18.74 16.72 9.48
C LEU A 143 19.66 17.35 8.43
N SER A 144 20.26 16.53 7.58
CA SER A 144 21.14 17.01 6.52
C SER A 144 20.41 17.96 5.56
N ASP A 145 19.21 17.62 5.11
CA ASP A 145 18.38 18.52 4.29
C ASP A 145 18.00 19.79 5.08
N ALA A 146 17.53 19.63 6.31
CA ALA A 146 17.07 20.76 7.11
C ALA A 146 18.17 21.78 7.39
N GLU A 147 19.38 21.33 7.75
CA GLU A 147 20.56 22.18 7.96
C GLU A 147 20.99 22.87 6.65
N PHE A 148 20.95 22.15 5.52
CA PHE A 148 21.24 22.72 4.21
C PHE A 148 20.30 23.89 3.88
N ARG A 149 18.99 23.69 4.10
CA ARG A 149 17.95 24.69 3.81
C ARG A 149 18.03 25.94 4.67
N ILE A 150 18.68 25.89 5.84
CA ILE A 150 18.94 27.08 6.66
C ILE A 150 20.33 27.69 6.42
N GLY A 151 21.12 27.13 5.50
CA GLY A 151 22.44 27.60 5.10
C GLY A 151 23.60 27.06 5.94
N GLU A 152 23.35 26.10 6.83
CA GLU A 152 24.37 25.46 7.68
C GLU A 152 24.99 24.27 6.92
N VAL A 153 25.72 24.60 5.85
CA VAL A 153 26.17 23.62 4.83
C VAL A 153 27.13 22.59 5.41
N GLU A 154 28.04 22.98 6.32
CA GLU A 154 28.99 22.07 6.95
C GLU A 154 28.29 21.03 7.84
N LYS A 155 27.25 21.44 8.59
CA LYS A 155 26.44 20.50 9.38
C LYS A 155 25.62 19.58 8.49
N SER A 156 25.10 20.11 7.38
CA SER A 156 24.43 19.28 6.38
C SER A 156 25.33 18.15 5.88
N LEU A 157 26.59 18.47 5.54
CA LEU A 157 27.58 17.48 5.14
C LEU A 157 27.84 16.45 6.24
N GLU A 158 28.06 16.90 7.48
CA GLU A 158 28.28 16.01 8.63
C GLU A 158 27.13 15.00 8.82
N TYR A 159 25.88 15.46 8.74
CA TYR A 159 24.73 14.58 8.90
C TYR A 159 24.51 13.65 7.70
N ALA A 160 24.82 14.10 6.48
CA ALA A 160 24.80 13.22 5.31
C ALA A 160 25.82 12.08 5.48
N GLU A 161 27.02 12.39 5.98
CA GLU A 161 28.06 11.39 6.23
C GLU A 161 27.66 10.41 7.33
N LYS A 162 27.06 10.89 8.42
CA LYS A 162 26.49 10.02 9.46
C LYS A 162 25.40 9.08 8.92
N ALA A 163 24.57 9.54 7.98
CA ALA A 163 23.60 8.65 7.32
C ALA A 163 24.31 7.59 6.47
N LEU A 164 25.37 7.95 5.75
CA LEU A 164 26.17 7.05 4.92
C LEU A 164 27.01 6.05 5.73
N GLU A 165 27.39 6.37 6.96
CA GLU A 165 27.98 5.40 7.90
C GLU A 165 27.01 4.27 8.25
N LEU A 166 25.70 4.56 8.27
CA LEU A 166 24.66 3.57 8.51
C LEU A 166 24.30 2.79 7.24
N GLU A 167 24.18 3.47 6.10
CA GLU A 167 23.90 2.87 4.79
C GLU A 167 24.69 3.59 3.69
N SER A 168 25.80 3.00 3.27
CA SER A 168 26.80 3.65 2.41
C SER A 168 26.31 3.98 1.00
N ASP A 169 25.25 3.33 0.53
CA ASP A 169 24.69 3.47 -0.82
C ASP A 169 23.30 4.12 -0.83
N ASN A 170 22.89 4.76 0.28
CA ASN A 170 21.62 5.46 0.33
C ASN A 170 21.61 6.65 -0.65
N PRO A 171 20.69 6.68 -1.64
CA PRO A 171 20.72 7.68 -2.71
C PRO A 171 20.45 9.11 -2.22
N ILE A 172 19.57 9.27 -1.22
CA ILE A 172 19.21 10.59 -0.69
C ILE A 172 20.37 11.14 0.14
N ALA A 173 21.01 10.31 0.97
CA ALA A 173 22.18 10.73 1.73
C ALA A 173 23.35 11.11 0.81
N LEU A 174 23.59 10.35 -0.28
CA LEU A 174 24.58 10.68 -1.30
C LEU A 174 24.26 12.00 -2.02
N ALA A 175 23.00 12.25 -2.35
CA ALA A 175 22.57 13.49 -2.97
C ALA A 175 22.74 14.69 -2.02
N ASN A 176 22.33 14.57 -0.75
CA ASN A 176 22.52 15.63 0.25
C ASN A 176 24.01 15.95 0.46
N LYS A 177 24.86 14.91 0.51
CA LYS A 177 26.33 15.09 0.52
C LYS A 177 26.81 15.84 -0.72
N ALA A 178 26.30 15.51 -1.91
CA ALA A 178 26.66 16.20 -3.15
C ALA A 178 26.26 17.68 -3.13
N PHE A 179 25.03 18.00 -2.69
CA PHE A 179 24.54 19.38 -2.54
C PHE A 179 25.42 20.19 -1.58
N ALA A 180 25.76 19.62 -0.43
CA ALA A 180 26.60 20.26 0.56
C ALA A 180 28.02 20.50 0.02
N LEU A 181 28.65 19.48 -0.56
CA LEU A 181 29.99 19.59 -1.16
C LEU A 181 30.04 20.61 -2.31
N PHE A 182 29.01 20.65 -3.16
CA PHE A 182 28.94 21.62 -4.25
C PHE A 182 28.82 23.05 -3.73
N SER A 183 28.02 23.26 -2.69
CA SER A 183 27.87 24.55 -2.00
C SER A 183 29.18 25.01 -1.34
N LEU A 184 29.95 24.06 -0.79
CA LEU A 184 31.31 24.27 -0.24
C LEU A 184 32.40 24.40 -1.33
N LYS A 185 32.04 24.44 -2.61
CA LYS A 185 32.97 24.51 -3.76
C LYS A 185 33.93 23.31 -3.86
N ASN A 186 33.55 22.15 -3.32
CA ASN A 186 34.26 20.90 -3.51
C ASN A 186 33.62 20.08 -4.64
N GLN A 187 33.76 20.54 -5.88
CA GLN A 187 33.02 19.97 -7.01
C GLN A 187 33.54 18.59 -7.41
N LYS A 188 34.81 18.28 -7.10
CA LYS A 188 35.43 16.98 -7.40
C LYS A 188 34.85 15.85 -6.56
N GLU A 189 34.52 16.10 -5.30
CA GLU A 189 33.86 15.09 -4.47
C GLU A 189 32.34 15.11 -4.68
N ALA A 190 31.75 16.29 -4.95
CA ALA A 190 30.32 16.41 -5.24
C ALA A 190 29.91 15.56 -6.45
N ILE A 191 30.71 15.55 -7.53
CA ILE A 191 30.40 14.75 -8.72
C ILE A 191 30.41 13.24 -8.41
N VAL A 192 31.33 12.77 -7.56
CA VAL A 192 31.39 11.36 -7.15
C VAL A 192 30.16 10.99 -6.33
N ALA A 193 29.74 11.86 -5.41
CA ALA A 193 28.57 11.63 -4.58
C ALA A 193 27.27 11.58 -5.41
N ILE A 194 27.06 12.53 -6.34
CA ILE A 194 25.85 12.54 -7.18
C ILE A 194 25.83 11.40 -8.20
N ASP A 195 26.98 11.02 -8.75
CA ASP A 195 27.09 9.82 -9.60
C ASP A 195 26.69 8.55 -8.83
N GLY A 196 27.03 8.48 -7.54
CA GLY A 196 26.60 7.41 -6.65
C GLY A 196 25.08 7.37 -6.44
N ALA A 197 24.47 8.54 -6.21
CA ALA A 197 23.02 8.66 -6.03
C ALA A 197 22.24 8.22 -7.28
N ILE A 198 22.66 8.68 -8.47
CA ILE A 198 22.03 8.35 -9.75
C ILE A 198 22.16 6.86 -10.06
N LYS A 199 23.34 6.27 -9.85
CA LYS A 199 23.58 4.84 -10.08
C LYS A 199 22.65 3.95 -9.24
N TYR A 200 22.24 4.40 -8.06
CA TYR A 200 21.26 3.69 -7.25
C TYR A 200 19.85 3.79 -7.83
N CYS A 201 19.43 4.96 -8.30
CA CYS A 201 18.16 5.14 -9.01
C CYS A 201 18.05 4.21 -10.24
N ASP A 202 19.13 4.09 -11.00
CA ASP A 202 19.21 3.20 -12.17
C ASP A 202 19.03 1.71 -11.81
N LYS A 203 19.51 1.29 -10.62
CA LYS A 203 19.40 -0.10 -10.14
C LYS A 203 18.02 -0.46 -9.61
N GLN A 204 17.31 0.49 -9.00
CA GLN A 204 16.03 0.27 -8.32
C GLN A 204 14.83 0.15 -9.27
N GLY A 205 15.02 0.37 -10.58
CA GLY A 205 14.06 0.02 -11.62
C GLY A 205 12.64 0.51 -11.36
N ASN A 206 12.31 1.70 -11.86
CA ASN A 206 10.91 2.11 -12.02
C ASN A 206 10.04 2.20 -10.74
N SER A 207 10.58 2.26 -9.51
CA SER A 207 9.74 2.61 -8.34
C SER A 207 9.41 4.11 -8.34
N ASP A 208 8.13 4.47 -8.18
CA ASP A 208 7.67 5.87 -8.31
C ASP A 208 8.41 6.83 -7.36
N ASN A 209 8.78 6.37 -6.15
CA ASN A 209 9.54 7.16 -5.17
C ASN A 209 11.00 7.43 -5.57
N ALA A 210 11.66 6.54 -6.31
CA ALA A 210 13.03 6.78 -6.80
C ALA A 210 13.05 7.79 -7.96
N ARG A 211 11.93 7.94 -8.67
CA ARG A 211 11.78 8.84 -9.82
C ARG A 211 11.48 10.28 -9.44
N GLU A 212 10.99 10.53 -8.21
CA GLU A 212 10.63 11.90 -7.78
C GLU A 212 11.86 12.81 -7.70
N ASN A 213 13.00 12.29 -7.23
CA ASN A 213 14.25 13.04 -7.06
C ASN A 213 15.23 12.88 -8.24
N GLU A 214 14.91 12.03 -9.22
CA GLU A 214 15.77 11.73 -10.38
C GLU A 214 16.11 13.02 -11.17
N ILE A 215 15.10 13.88 -11.38
CA ILE A 215 15.29 15.18 -12.05
C ILE A 215 16.28 16.05 -11.28
N ASP A 216 16.09 16.19 -9.96
CA ASP A 216 16.94 17.04 -9.12
C ASP A 216 18.39 16.55 -9.10
N PHE A 217 18.61 15.24 -9.16
CA PHE A 217 19.96 14.68 -9.23
C PHE A 217 20.66 15.00 -10.54
N HIS A 218 19.97 14.86 -11.66
CA HIS A 218 20.51 15.22 -12.98
C HIS A 218 20.71 16.74 -13.13
N VAL A 219 19.85 17.57 -12.52
CA VAL A 219 20.04 19.03 -12.43
C VAL A 219 21.31 19.36 -11.64
N LEU A 220 21.48 18.81 -10.44
CA LEU A 220 22.68 19.04 -9.64
C LEU A 220 23.94 18.54 -10.35
N ARG A 221 23.89 17.34 -10.95
CA ARG A 221 25.01 16.77 -11.71
C ARG A 221 25.43 17.71 -12.84
N LYS A 222 24.47 18.24 -13.60
CA LYS A 222 24.72 19.23 -14.65
C LYS A 222 25.46 20.46 -14.08
N GLU A 223 24.95 21.06 -13.00
CA GLU A 223 25.57 22.25 -12.39
C GLU A 223 27.01 21.99 -11.92
N ILE A 224 27.25 20.81 -11.33
CA ILE A 224 28.59 20.38 -10.96
C ILE A 224 29.49 20.23 -12.19
N LEU A 225 29.01 19.60 -13.27
CA LEU A 225 29.76 19.44 -14.52
C LEU A 225 30.11 20.78 -15.20
N ASP A 226 29.16 21.72 -15.23
CA ASP A 226 29.37 23.07 -15.74
C ASP A 226 30.48 23.78 -14.94
N SER A 227 30.45 23.68 -13.61
CA SER A 227 31.49 24.26 -12.74
C SER A 227 32.88 23.63 -12.92
N LEU A 228 32.94 22.39 -13.40
CA LEU A 228 34.16 21.66 -13.72
C LEU A 228 34.65 21.91 -15.16
N GLY A 229 33.90 22.67 -15.97
CA GLY A 229 34.19 22.89 -17.39
C GLY A 229 33.92 21.67 -18.28
N ARG A 230 33.16 20.68 -17.80
CA ARG A 230 32.82 19.43 -18.52
C ARG A 230 31.58 19.63 -19.41
N ASN A 231 31.64 20.65 -20.27
CA ASN A 231 30.49 21.18 -21.02
C ASN A 231 29.75 20.13 -21.88
N LYS A 232 30.47 19.15 -22.45
CA LYS A 232 29.85 18.09 -23.26
C LYS A 232 28.94 17.20 -22.42
N GLU A 233 29.37 16.86 -21.21
CA GLU A 233 28.59 16.00 -20.31
C GLU A 233 27.42 16.79 -19.70
N ALA A 234 27.62 18.06 -19.35
CA ALA A 234 26.54 18.93 -18.90
C ALA A 234 25.43 19.12 -19.97
N ALA A 235 25.81 19.16 -21.26
CA ALA A 235 24.84 19.18 -22.35
C ALA A 235 24.04 17.87 -22.45
N GLN A 236 24.67 16.71 -22.19
CA GLN A 236 23.98 15.43 -22.12
C GLN A 236 23.01 15.38 -20.94
N GLU A 237 23.42 15.87 -19.77
CA GLU A 237 22.55 16.00 -18.60
C GLU A 237 21.36 16.92 -18.87
N SER A 238 21.57 18.02 -19.58
CA SER A 238 20.48 18.94 -19.95
C SER A 238 19.43 18.26 -20.82
N ALA A 239 19.86 17.43 -21.79
CA ALA A 239 18.94 16.64 -22.60
C ALA A 239 18.19 15.59 -21.75
N LYS A 240 18.87 14.95 -20.80
CA LYS A 240 18.24 13.98 -19.88
C LYS A 240 17.22 14.64 -18.97
N VAL A 241 17.54 15.80 -18.39
CA VAL A 241 16.61 16.58 -17.58
C VAL A 241 15.35 16.94 -18.38
N GLN A 242 15.50 17.38 -19.63
CA GLN A 242 14.37 17.67 -20.51
C GLN A 242 13.50 16.43 -20.76
N GLU A 243 14.11 15.30 -21.11
CA GLU A 243 13.42 14.01 -21.28
C GLU A 243 12.59 13.63 -20.03
N LEU A 244 13.19 13.76 -18.84
CA LEU A 244 12.53 13.45 -17.57
C LEU A 244 11.39 14.42 -17.24
N PHE A 245 11.57 15.72 -17.52
CA PHE A 245 10.53 16.73 -17.39
C PHE A 245 9.36 16.46 -18.34
N ASP A 246 9.64 16.19 -19.62
CA ASP A 246 8.62 15.88 -20.62
C ASP A 246 7.82 14.65 -20.22
N ARG A 247 8.51 13.60 -19.72
CA ARG A 247 7.87 12.40 -19.15
C ARG A 247 6.97 12.73 -17.96
N LYS A 248 7.41 13.60 -17.03
CA LYS A 248 6.65 14.01 -15.83
C LYS A 248 5.43 14.87 -16.21
N ILE A 249 5.58 15.83 -17.13
CA ILE A 249 4.48 16.65 -17.66
C ILE A 249 3.47 15.77 -18.38
N HIS A 250 3.94 14.86 -19.24
CA HIS A 250 3.08 13.91 -19.95
C HIS A 250 2.28 13.06 -18.96
N PHE A 251 2.92 12.58 -17.89
CA PHE A 251 2.25 11.85 -16.83
C PHE A 251 1.12 12.65 -16.14
N TYR A 252 1.37 13.89 -15.71
CA TYR A 252 0.33 14.73 -15.10
C TYR A 252 -0.79 15.07 -16.09
N THR A 253 -0.43 15.36 -17.35
CA THR A 253 -1.40 15.64 -18.42
C THR A 253 -2.32 14.45 -18.67
N ARG A 254 -1.77 13.22 -18.72
CA ARG A 254 -2.53 11.98 -18.82
C ARG A 254 -3.48 11.82 -17.63
N ARG A 255 -3.01 12.07 -16.40
CA ARG A 255 -3.86 12.00 -15.19
C ARG A 255 -5.03 12.99 -15.26
N GLU A 256 -4.77 14.25 -15.59
CA GLU A 256 -5.80 15.28 -15.74
C GLU A 256 -6.76 14.98 -16.90
N ARG A 257 -6.26 14.43 -18.01
CA ARG A 257 -7.08 14.02 -19.15
C ARG A 257 -7.96 12.82 -18.81
N ALA A 258 -7.43 11.81 -18.13
CA ALA A 258 -8.19 10.66 -17.66
C ALA A 258 -9.30 11.07 -16.68
N GLN A 259 -9.01 12.01 -15.75
CA GLN A 259 -10.01 12.59 -14.86
C GLN A 259 -11.09 13.39 -15.61
N ARG A 260 -10.69 14.21 -16.60
CA ARG A 260 -11.67 14.88 -17.48
C ARG A 260 -12.51 13.90 -18.28
N LEU A 261 -11.92 12.79 -18.74
CA LEU A 261 -12.64 11.76 -19.45
C LEU A 261 -13.68 11.08 -18.56
N LEU A 262 -13.35 10.78 -17.29
CA LEU A 262 -14.32 10.32 -16.29
C LEU A 262 -15.50 11.29 -16.19
N TRP A 263 -15.24 12.58 -15.92
CA TRP A 263 -16.28 13.61 -15.78
C TRP A 263 -17.03 13.98 -17.06
N SER A 264 -16.55 13.51 -18.21
CA SER A 264 -17.20 13.72 -19.51
C SER A 264 -18.16 12.60 -19.89
N LYS A 265 -18.15 11.48 -19.17
CA LYS A 265 -19.03 10.34 -19.47
C LYS A 265 -20.45 10.65 -19.04
N ASN A 266 -21.39 10.17 -19.85
CA ASN A 266 -22.81 10.45 -19.62
C ASN A 266 -23.36 9.71 -18.40
N ASN A 267 -22.74 8.61 -17.99
CA ASN A 267 -23.16 7.81 -16.86
C ASN A 267 -22.00 7.61 -15.87
N GLU A 268 -22.24 8.03 -14.63
CA GLU A 268 -21.35 7.86 -13.49
C GLU A 268 -22.07 7.05 -12.40
N PHE A 269 -21.32 6.22 -11.67
CA PHE A 269 -21.85 5.39 -10.60
C PHE A 269 -20.76 5.11 -9.57
N ALA A 270 -21.06 5.23 -8.28
CA ALA A 270 -20.09 4.96 -7.23
C ALA A 270 -20.54 3.79 -6.35
N THR A 271 -19.58 2.98 -5.93
CA THR A 271 -19.73 1.95 -4.91
C THR A 271 -18.83 2.26 -3.72
N SER A 272 -18.80 1.39 -2.71
CA SER A 272 -17.91 1.54 -1.56
C SER A 272 -16.46 1.66 -1.99
N HIS A 273 -16.01 0.81 -2.92
CA HIS A 273 -14.60 0.70 -3.28
C HIS A 273 -14.22 1.33 -4.62
N PHE A 274 -15.21 1.71 -5.46
CA PHE A 274 -14.94 2.16 -6.82
C PHE A 274 -15.78 3.38 -7.24
N ASP A 275 -15.24 4.17 -8.16
CA ASP A 275 -15.96 5.25 -8.86
C ASP A 275 -15.96 4.95 -10.37
N PHE A 276 -17.10 4.57 -10.92
CA PHE A 276 -17.28 4.19 -12.31
C PHE A 276 -17.71 5.36 -13.18
N ALA A 277 -17.17 5.42 -14.39
CA ALA A 277 -17.71 6.25 -15.46
C ALA A 277 -17.70 5.51 -16.81
N SER A 278 -18.76 5.70 -17.61
CA SER A 278 -18.88 5.08 -18.93
C SER A 278 -19.95 5.74 -19.80
N ASP A 279 -19.87 5.54 -21.11
CA ASP A 279 -20.96 5.82 -22.06
C ASP A 279 -21.92 4.62 -22.23
N LEU A 280 -21.65 3.49 -21.56
CA LEU A 280 -22.56 2.36 -21.53
C LEU A 280 -23.89 2.71 -20.85
N ALA A 281 -24.95 1.96 -21.18
CA ALA A 281 -26.25 2.11 -20.52
C ALA A 281 -26.13 1.95 -18.99
N PRO A 282 -26.84 2.77 -18.17
CA PRO A 282 -26.74 2.71 -16.71
C PRO A 282 -26.95 1.33 -16.10
N ALA A 283 -27.88 0.54 -16.66
CA ALA A 283 -28.12 -0.83 -16.20
C ALA A 283 -26.89 -1.74 -16.37
N LYS A 284 -26.13 -1.58 -17.45
CA LYS A 284 -24.89 -2.33 -17.68
C LYS A 284 -23.78 -1.84 -16.75
N LEU A 285 -23.67 -0.53 -16.54
CA LEU A 285 -22.70 0.06 -15.60
C LEU A 285 -22.94 -0.40 -14.15
N ALA A 286 -24.20 -0.52 -13.73
CA ALA A 286 -24.57 -1.07 -12.42
C ALA A 286 -24.12 -2.54 -12.25
N ILE A 287 -24.16 -3.34 -13.32
CA ILE A 287 -23.66 -4.73 -13.29
C ILE A 287 -22.15 -4.77 -13.03
N TYR A 288 -21.38 -3.87 -13.64
CA TYR A 288 -19.94 -3.72 -13.35
C TYR A 288 -19.69 -3.33 -11.88
N GLY A 289 -20.51 -2.44 -11.33
CA GLY A 289 -20.44 -2.07 -9.91
C GLY A 289 -20.69 -3.25 -8.97
N LEU A 290 -21.76 -4.01 -9.20
CA LEU A 290 -22.06 -5.22 -8.43
C LEU A 290 -20.96 -6.28 -8.57
N ALA A 291 -20.40 -6.43 -9.78
CA ALA A 291 -19.29 -7.34 -10.06
C ALA A 291 -18.04 -6.99 -9.25
N ALA A 292 -17.73 -5.70 -9.15
CA ALA A 292 -16.57 -5.23 -8.42
C ALA A 292 -16.72 -5.39 -6.90
N GLU A 293 -17.90 -5.06 -6.35
CA GLU A 293 -18.14 -5.24 -4.91
C GLU A 293 -18.18 -6.72 -4.52
N GLY A 294 -18.82 -7.58 -5.33
CA GLY A 294 -18.77 -9.02 -5.08
C GLY A 294 -17.35 -9.60 -5.19
N PHE A 295 -16.48 -8.98 -6.00
CA PHE A 295 -15.06 -9.32 -6.05
C PHE A 295 -14.34 -8.88 -4.78
N VAL A 296 -14.62 -7.68 -4.26
CA VAL A 296 -14.07 -7.21 -3.00
C VAL A 296 -14.51 -8.10 -1.84
N ASP A 297 -15.80 -8.40 -1.70
CA ASP A 297 -16.33 -9.31 -0.67
C ASP A 297 -15.59 -10.65 -0.69
N PHE A 298 -15.34 -11.19 -1.89
CA PHE A 298 -14.55 -12.42 -2.02
C PHE A 298 -13.10 -12.27 -1.58
N ILE A 299 -12.45 -11.16 -1.92
CA ILE A 299 -11.09 -10.89 -1.47
C ILE A 299 -11.05 -10.78 0.07
N GLU A 300 -11.99 -10.07 0.67
CA GLU A 300 -12.04 -9.88 2.12
C GLU A 300 -12.38 -11.17 2.88
N ASP A 301 -13.34 -11.95 2.38
CA ASP A 301 -13.78 -13.21 2.99
C ASP A 301 -12.72 -14.32 2.94
N ASN A 302 -11.86 -14.31 1.92
CA ASN A 302 -10.98 -15.44 1.63
C ASN A 302 -9.48 -15.10 1.71
N PHE A 303 -9.11 -13.82 1.67
CA PHE A 303 -7.73 -13.38 1.55
C PHE A 303 -7.36 -12.37 2.63
N TYR A 304 -7.72 -11.10 2.46
CA TYR A 304 -7.30 -10.02 3.34
C TYR A 304 -8.29 -8.84 3.26
N PRO A 305 -8.46 -8.07 4.34
CA PRO A 305 -9.33 -6.90 4.32
C PRO A 305 -8.77 -5.84 3.36
N LEU A 306 -9.65 -5.21 2.59
CA LEU A 306 -9.34 -4.16 1.63
C LEU A 306 -9.75 -2.80 2.23
N THR A 307 -9.01 -2.33 3.23
CA THR A 307 -9.29 -1.04 3.89
C THR A 307 -8.91 0.15 2.99
N ASP A 308 -9.76 1.17 2.95
CA ASP A 308 -9.55 2.45 2.25
C ASP A 308 -9.31 2.35 0.72
N MET A 309 -9.79 1.27 0.10
CA MET A 309 -9.76 1.15 -1.35
C MET A 309 -10.78 2.10 -1.97
N LYS A 310 -10.30 3.05 -2.77
CA LYS A 310 -11.13 3.88 -3.66
C LYS A 310 -10.48 4.02 -5.02
N VAL A 311 -10.93 3.26 -6.01
CA VAL A 311 -10.31 3.17 -7.35
C VAL A 311 -11.27 3.69 -8.42
N SER A 312 -10.80 4.58 -9.30
CA SER A 312 -11.61 5.02 -10.43
C SER A 312 -11.65 3.96 -11.53
N VAL A 313 -12.79 3.75 -12.18
CA VAL A 313 -12.98 2.76 -13.23
C VAL A 313 -13.60 3.41 -14.46
N LEU A 314 -12.86 3.48 -15.55
CA LEU A 314 -13.36 3.91 -16.85
C LEU A 314 -13.63 2.70 -17.74
N ILE A 315 -14.90 2.50 -18.08
CA ILE A 315 -15.31 1.44 -19.00
C ILE A 315 -15.58 2.04 -20.37
N LEU A 316 -14.78 1.64 -21.34
CA LEU A 316 -14.89 2.05 -22.74
C LEU A 316 -15.83 1.08 -23.48
N PRO A 317 -16.65 1.55 -24.44
CA PRO A 317 -17.76 0.78 -25.00
C PRO A 317 -17.35 -0.46 -25.80
N ASP A 318 -16.10 -0.53 -26.28
CA ASP A 318 -15.60 -1.64 -27.07
C ASP A 318 -14.06 -1.68 -27.11
N LYS A 319 -13.55 -2.77 -27.66
CA LYS A 319 -12.12 -3.05 -27.85
C LYS A 319 -11.40 -1.98 -28.69
N GLU A 320 -12.01 -1.49 -29.77
CA GLU A 320 -11.35 -0.54 -30.69
C GLU A 320 -11.22 0.84 -30.04
N THR A 321 -12.23 1.25 -29.27
CA THR A 321 -12.21 2.46 -28.46
C THR A 321 -11.14 2.36 -27.38
N PHE A 322 -11.01 1.21 -26.72
CA PHE A 322 -9.91 0.99 -25.77
C PHE A 322 -8.54 1.03 -26.43
N LYS A 323 -8.34 0.35 -27.56
CA LYS A 323 -7.05 0.38 -28.27
C LYS A 323 -6.66 1.78 -28.72
N THR A 324 -7.64 2.54 -29.23
CA THR A 324 -7.45 3.95 -29.60
C THR A 324 -7.05 4.79 -28.39
N PHE A 325 -7.80 4.68 -27.28
CA PHE A 325 -7.44 5.35 -26.04
C PHE A 325 -6.05 4.94 -25.55
N TYR A 326 -5.73 3.64 -25.58
CA TYR A 326 -4.46 3.13 -25.08
C TYR A 326 -3.28 3.64 -25.91
N ARG A 327 -3.39 3.64 -27.24
CA ARG A 327 -2.37 4.22 -28.11
C ARG A 327 -2.23 5.72 -27.87
N ASP A 328 -3.33 6.44 -27.85
CA ASP A 328 -3.31 7.90 -27.71
C ASP A 328 -2.82 8.35 -26.32
N GLU A 329 -3.11 7.57 -25.28
CA GLU A 329 -2.62 7.84 -23.94
C GLU A 329 -1.20 7.33 -23.76
N PHE A 330 -0.91 6.05 -24.01
CA PHE A 330 0.35 5.40 -23.64
C PHE A 330 1.44 5.46 -24.72
N ASP A 331 1.13 5.88 -25.95
CA ASP A 331 2.03 5.86 -27.12
C ASP A 331 2.52 4.45 -27.48
N GLU A 332 1.67 3.45 -27.23
CA GLU A 332 1.97 2.04 -27.43
C GLU A 332 0.77 1.30 -28.05
N GLU A 333 1.05 0.28 -28.85
CA GLU A 333 0.03 -0.65 -29.33
C GLU A 333 -0.19 -1.78 -28.33
N THR A 334 -1.44 -2.24 -28.21
CA THR A 334 -1.82 -3.28 -27.24
C THR A 334 -2.83 -4.26 -27.81
N ASP A 335 -2.71 -5.53 -27.40
CA ASP A 335 -3.74 -6.55 -27.59
C ASP A 335 -4.56 -6.83 -26.33
N TRP A 336 -4.20 -6.18 -25.22
CA TRP A 336 -4.95 -6.23 -23.97
C TRP A 336 -6.28 -5.47 -24.11
N LEU A 337 -7.21 -5.79 -23.23
CA LEU A 337 -8.54 -5.16 -23.16
C LEU A 337 -8.71 -4.33 -21.88
N GLY A 338 -7.65 -4.16 -21.10
CA GLY A 338 -7.67 -3.37 -19.88
C GLY A 338 -6.27 -3.05 -19.40
N VAL A 339 -6.16 -1.95 -18.67
CA VAL A 339 -4.96 -1.54 -17.95
C VAL A 339 -5.36 -0.98 -16.58
N TYR A 340 -4.67 -1.43 -15.54
CA TYR A 340 -4.68 -0.77 -14.25
C TYR A 340 -3.48 0.16 -14.20
N SER A 341 -3.73 1.43 -13.92
CA SER A 341 -2.71 2.46 -13.77
C SER A 341 -2.53 2.79 -12.30
N PRO A 342 -1.56 2.15 -11.62
CA PRO A 342 -1.01 2.53 -10.33
C PRO A 342 -0.99 4.01 -9.97
N SER A 343 -0.55 4.82 -10.92
CA SER A 343 -0.20 6.22 -10.72
C SER A 343 -1.39 7.15 -10.98
N MET A 344 -2.40 6.67 -11.70
CA MET A 344 -3.71 7.30 -11.81
C MET A 344 -4.70 6.77 -10.76
N ASN A 345 -4.36 5.69 -10.06
CA ASN A 345 -5.25 4.91 -9.20
C ASN A 345 -6.55 4.53 -9.93
N MET A 346 -6.39 4.00 -11.14
CA MET A 346 -7.49 3.89 -12.09
C MET A 346 -7.42 2.62 -12.93
N ILE A 347 -8.55 1.94 -13.06
CA ILE A 347 -8.78 0.86 -14.02
C ILE A 347 -9.37 1.48 -15.29
N ILE A 348 -8.77 1.21 -16.45
CA ILE A 348 -9.38 1.49 -17.75
C ILE A 348 -9.58 0.16 -18.46
N VAL A 349 -10.80 -0.13 -18.89
CA VAL A 349 -11.13 -1.44 -19.48
C VAL A 349 -12.12 -1.29 -20.62
N ALA A 350 -11.98 -2.11 -21.65
CA ALA A 350 -12.97 -2.29 -22.69
C ALA A 350 -14.14 -3.10 -22.16
N ASP A 351 -15.34 -2.72 -22.54
CA ASP A 351 -16.53 -3.53 -22.34
C ASP A 351 -16.42 -4.83 -23.15
N ASP A 352 -16.50 -5.96 -22.45
CA ASP A 352 -16.53 -7.29 -23.04
C ASP A 352 -17.79 -8.05 -22.58
N LYS A 353 -18.00 -9.25 -23.14
CA LYS A 353 -19.24 -10.02 -22.89
C LYS A 353 -19.21 -10.79 -21.57
N ASP A 354 -18.03 -11.02 -21.01
CA ASP A 354 -17.78 -11.98 -19.95
C ASP A 354 -16.98 -11.42 -18.77
N PHE A 355 -16.74 -10.12 -18.75
CA PHE A 355 -16.02 -9.38 -17.72
C PHE A 355 -14.58 -9.86 -17.51
N SER A 356 -14.00 -10.62 -18.45
CA SER A 356 -12.68 -11.24 -18.32
C SER A 356 -11.61 -10.19 -18.03
N ALA A 357 -11.57 -9.16 -18.87
CA ALA A 357 -10.58 -8.12 -18.77
C ALA A 357 -10.77 -7.32 -17.47
N PHE A 358 -12.02 -7.10 -17.09
CA PHE A 358 -12.37 -6.35 -15.89
C PHE A 358 -11.93 -7.06 -14.62
N TYR A 359 -12.19 -8.36 -14.48
CA TYR A 359 -11.72 -9.11 -13.30
C TYR A 359 -10.21 -9.19 -13.19
N TYR A 360 -9.52 -9.30 -14.32
CA TYR A 360 -8.07 -9.25 -14.32
C TYR A 360 -7.55 -7.88 -13.84
N MET A 361 -8.25 -6.78 -14.16
CA MET A 361 -7.91 -5.45 -13.66
C MET A 361 -8.25 -5.25 -12.18
N LEU A 362 -9.39 -5.78 -11.72
CA LEU A 362 -9.76 -5.75 -10.30
C LEU A 362 -8.72 -6.47 -9.44
N TRP A 363 -8.27 -7.65 -9.88
CA TRP A 363 -7.18 -8.37 -9.21
C TRP A 363 -5.90 -7.55 -9.12
N GLN A 364 -5.47 -6.89 -10.20
CA GLN A 364 -4.28 -6.04 -10.16
C GLN A 364 -4.45 -4.83 -9.22
N ALA A 365 -5.65 -4.27 -9.15
CA ALA A 365 -5.94 -3.16 -8.25
C ALA A 365 -5.86 -3.59 -6.77
N THR A 366 -6.43 -4.75 -6.42
CA THR A 366 -6.41 -5.26 -5.05
C THR A 366 -5.04 -5.81 -4.64
N ASP A 367 -4.34 -6.51 -5.53
CA ASP A 367 -2.99 -7.07 -5.31
C ASP A 367 -1.98 -6.01 -4.85
N ARG A 368 -2.01 -4.85 -5.49
CA ARG A 368 -1.12 -3.73 -5.15
C ARG A 368 -1.48 -3.10 -3.80
N ILE A 369 -2.76 -3.03 -3.46
CA ILE A 369 -3.23 -2.47 -2.17
C ILE A 369 -2.92 -3.44 -1.03
N GLY A 370 -3.04 -4.75 -1.26
CA GLY A 370 -2.70 -5.81 -0.31
C GLY A 370 -1.19 -6.07 -0.13
N ASN A 371 -0.32 -5.37 -0.89
CA ASN A 371 1.14 -5.51 -0.87
C ASN A 371 1.61 -6.97 -0.94
N LEU A 372 1.04 -7.73 -1.87
CA LEU A 372 1.25 -9.18 -1.94
C LEU A 372 2.54 -9.54 -2.69
N THR A 373 3.31 -10.50 -2.16
CA THR A 373 4.29 -11.25 -2.94
C THR A 373 3.66 -12.51 -3.49
N HIS A 374 3.56 -12.65 -4.81
CA HIS A 374 2.85 -13.77 -5.43
C HIS A 374 3.64 -14.48 -6.53
N GLU A 375 3.35 -15.78 -6.71
CA GLU A 375 3.74 -16.53 -7.90
C GLU A 375 2.89 -16.07 -9.11
N LYS A 376 3.50 -15.68 -10.24
CA LYS A 376 2.79 -15.02 -11.36
C LYS A 376 1.58 -15.78 -11.94
N TRP A 377 1.51 -17.11 -11.79
CA TRP A 377 0.36 -17.90 -12.26
C TRP A 377 -0.93 -17.59 -11.50
N THR A 378 -0.81 -17.10 -10.25
CA THR A 378 -1.94 -16.72 -9.40
C THR A 378 -2.76 -15.58 -10.01
N TRP A 379 -2.11 -14.66 -10.75
CA TRP A 379 -2.74 -13.52 -11.40
C TRP A 379 -3.81 -13.92 -12.42
N SER A 380 -3.54 -14.95 -13.23
CA SER A 380 -4.49 -15.45 -14.21
C SER A 380 -5.42 -16.51 -13.63
N GLY A 381 -4.92 -17.38 -12.76
CA GLY A 381 -5.70 -18.48 -12.18
C GLY A 381 -6.85 -18.01 -11.30
N PHE A 382 -6.63 -17.01 -10.43
CA PHE A 382 -7.67 -16.53 -9.52
C PHE A 382 -8.67 -15.60 -10.19
N ALA A 383 -8.21 -14.71 -11.09
CA ALA A 383 -9.11 -13.89 -11.89
C ALA A 383 -10.04 -14.75 -12.75
N GLU A 384 -9.53 -15.81 -13.39
CA GLU A 384 -10.36 -16.76 -14.16
C GLU A 384 -11.29 -17.60 -13.27
N LEU A 385 -10.84 -18.04 -12.08
CA LEU A 385 -11.66 -18.76 -11.10
C LEU A 385 -12.86 -17.91 -10.66
N PHE A 386 -12.62 -16.63 -10.38
CA PHE A 386 -13.66 -15.70 -9.95
C PHE A 386 -14.62 -15.35 -11.09
N GLN A 387 -14.09 -15.06 -12.28
CA GLN A 387 -14.91 -14.81 -13.48
C GLN A 387 -15.92 -15.95 -13.70
N GLN A 388 -15.49 -17.19 -13.52
CA GLN A 388 -16.33 -18.37 -13.70
C GLN A 388 -17.35 -18.57 -12.57
N ALA A 389 -17.08 -18.06 -11.36
CA ALA A 389 -18.08 -17.98 -10.30
C ALA A 389 -19.21 -17.01 -10.62
N TYR A 390 -18.95 -16.05 -11.52
CA TYR A 390 -19.83 -14.91 -11.78
C TYR A 390 -20.55 -14.94 -13.14
N THR A 391 -20.26 -15.92 -14.01
CA THR A 391 -20.74 -15.95 -15.41
C THR A 391 -22.22 -16.26 -15.64
N ASP A 392 -23.06 -16.28 -14.60
CA ASP A 392 -24.52 -16.50 -14.75
C ASP A 392 -25.36 -15.20 -14.77
N LEU A 393 -24.71 -14.03 -14.91
CA LEU A 393 -25.42 -12.75 -15.08
C LEU A 393 -26.08 -12.57 -16.45
N ASN A 394 -25.68 -13.35 -17.46
CA ASN A 394 -26.30 -13.28 -18.78
C ASN A 394 -27.58 -14.14 -18.82
N SER A 395 -28.68 -13.60 -18.26
CA SER A 395 -30.02 -13.56 -18.88
C SER A 395 -31.22 -13.48 -17.91
N LYS A 396 -31.04 -13.60 -16.57
CA LYS A 396 -32.19 -13.63 -15.62
C LYS A 396 -32.02 -12.86 -14.30
N ALA A 397 -30.90 -12.18 -14.06
CA ALA A 397 -30.59 -11.57 -12.76
C ALA A 397 -31.21 -10.18 -12.51
N ILE A 398 -32.14 -9.71 -13.36
CA ILE A 398 -32.88 -8.45 -13.13
C ILE A 398 -33.93 -8.60 -12.02
N ASP A 399 -34.23 -9.83 -11.57
CA ASP A 399 -35.17 -10.09 -10.47
C ASP A 399 -34.49 -9.98 -9.08
N ASN A 400 -34.10 -8.76 -8.70
CA ASN A 400 -34.01 -8.25 -7.31
C ASN A 400 -33.32 -9.11 -6.22
N LYS A 401 -32.32 -9.93 -6.55
CA LYS A 401 -31.41 -10.49 -5.55
C LYS A 401 -29.97 -10.27 -6.00
N ALA A 402 -29.18 -9.66 -5.13
CA ALA A 402 -27.75 -9.49 -5.32
C ALA A 402 -27.13 -10.84 -5.77
N PRO A 403 -26.26 -10.83 -6.79
CA PRO A 403 -25.62 -12.06 -7.26
C PRO A 403 -24.80 -12.64 -6.11
N PHE A 404 -25.26 -13.76 -5.55
CA PHE A 404 -24.54 -14.49 -4.52
C PHE A 404 -23.40 -15.26 -5.17
N LEU A 405 -22.19 -15.11 -4.64
CA LEU A 405 -21.01 -15.84 -5.08
C LEU A 405 -21.18 -17.33 -4.80
N ASP A 406 -21.46 -18.13 -5.83
CA ASP A 406 -21.58 -19.59 -5.70
C ASP A 406 -20.26 -20.25 -6.11
N LEU A 407 -19.33 -20.32 -5.14
CA LEU A 407 -18.06 -21.00 -5.31
C LEU A 407 -18.23 -22.48 -5.72
N GLU A 408 -19.31 -23.17 -5.31
CA GLU A 408 -19.55 -24.58 -5.70
C GLU A 408 -19.94 -24.71 -7.17
N LYS A 409 -20.71 -23.76 -7.68
CA LYS A 409 -21.05 -23.68 -9.10
C LYS A 409 -19.87 -23.27 -9.96
N ALA A 410 -19.02 -22.36 -9.49
CA ALA A 410 -17.72 -22.04 -10.09
C ALA A 410 -16.84 -23.29 -10.19
N LYS A 411 -16.69 -24.01 -9.07
CA LYS A 411 -15.94 -25.29 -8.94
C LYS A 411 -16.39 -26.31 -9.98
N LYS A 412 -17.69 -26.32 -10.33
CA LYS A 412 -18.28 -27.23 -11.31
C LYS A 412 -18.05 -26.78 -12.76
N LYS A 413 -18.28 -25.51 -13.08
CA LYS A 413 -18.19 -24.95 -14.45
C LYS A 413 -16.75 -24.86 -14.97
N ILE A 414 -15.80 -24.52 -14.10
CA ILE A 414 -14.36 -24.44 -14.41
C ILE A 414 -13.79 -25.79 -14.81
N ALA A 415 -14.18 -26.85 -14.08
CA ALA A 415 -13.83 -28.23 -14.40
C ALA A 415 -14.44 -28.68 -15.75
N GLU A 416 -15.56 -28.09 -16.15
CA GLU A 416 -16.30 -28.47 -17.36
C GLU A 416 -15.80 -27.78 -18.64
N GLU A 417 -15.33 -26.52 -18.61
CA GLU A 417 -15.10 -25.70 -19.82
C GLU A 417 -13.67 -25.73 -20.42
N ARG A 418 -12.60 -25.97 -19.63
CA ARG A 418 -11.21 -25.67 -20.09
C ARG A 418 -10.22 -26.84 -20.14
N ALA A 419 -10.70 -28.08 -20.10
CA ALA A 419 -9.87 -29.24 -20.41
C ALA A 419 -9.59 -29.39 -21.93
N LYS A 420 -8.81 -28.48 -22.51
CA LYS A 420 -8.34 -28.58 -23.90
C LYS A 420 -6.84 -28.91 -23.94
N LYS A 421 -6.58 -30.20 -24.22
CA LYS A 421 -5.32 -30.88 -24.55
C LYS A 421 -4.51 -31.42 -23.38
N GLU A 422 -4.43 -32.76 -23.35
CA GLU A 422 -3.45 -33.56 -22.61
C GLU A 422 -3.38 -33.33 -21.09
N LEU A 423 -4.54 -33.23 -20.41
CA LEU A 423 -4.65 -33.16 -18.94
C LEU A 423 -3.74 -34.18 -18.21
N GLU A 424 -3.60 -35.39 -18.76
CA GLU A 424 -2.78 -36.45 -18.19
C GLU A 424 -1.26 -36.15 -18.17
N LYS A 425 -0.81 -35.12 -18.89
CA LYS A 425 0.59 -34.66 -18.96
C LYS A 425 0.86 -33.40 -18.13
N LEU A 426 -0.13 -32.85 -17.42
CA LEU A 426 0.06 -31.68 -16.55
C LEU A 426 0.82 -32.06 -15.29
N ASP A 427 2.04 -31.53 -15.17
CA ASP A 427 2.90 -31.67 -14.01
C ASP A 427 2.63 -30.54 -13.01
N PRO A 428 2.13 -30.85 -11.78
CA PRO A 428 1.86 -29.82 -10.77
C PRO A 428 3.14 -29.10 -10.33
N MET A 429 4.31 -29.74 -10.43
CA MET A 429 5.61 -29.13 -10.10
C MET A 429 6.04 -28.10 -11.13
N ARG A 430 5.70 -28.31 -12.41
CA ARG A 430 5.92 -27.30 -13.46
C ARG A 430 5.07 -26.06 -13.23
N ILE A 431 3.80 -26.25 -12.86
CA ILE A 431 2.86 -25.14 -12.63
C ILE A 431 3.29 -24.35 -11.38
N ALA A 432 3.68 -25.04 -10.31
CA ALA A 432 4.15 -24.42 -9.07
C ALA A 432 5.52 -23.72 -9.22
N ASN A 433 6.41 -24.19 -10.11
CA ASN A 433 7.75 -23.60 -10.31
C ASN A 433 7.83 -22.58 -11.45
N ALA A 434 6.73 -22.24 -12.12
CA ALA A 434 6.73 -21.31 -13.26
C ALA A 434 7.01 -19.86 -12.80
N MET A 435 8.28 -19.54 -12.49
CA MET A 435 8.71 -18.24 -11.98
C MET A 435 9.32 -17.30 -13.03
N SER A 436 9.71 -17.75 -14.23
CA SER A 436 10.46 -16.87 -15.16
C SER A 436 9.88 -16.69 -16.56
N HIS A 437 9.08 -17.61 -17.09
CA HIS A 437 8.54 -17.50 -18.46
C HIS A 437 7.12 -18.08 -18.51
N TYR A 438 6.12 -17.25 -18.26
CA TYR A 438 4.74 -17.60 -18.60
C TYR A 438 4.55 -17.41 -20.12
N ASP A 439 5.00 -18.38 -20.89
CA ASP A 439 4.70 -18.52 -22.31
C ASP A 439 3.74 -19.71 -22.48
N GLY A 440 2.46 -19.41 -22.78
CA GLY A 440 1.44 -20.35 -23.27
C GLY A 440 1.11 -21.53 -22.34
N GLN A 441 -0.07 -21.65 -21.73
CA GLN A 441 -1.40 -21.60 -22.36
C GLN A 441 -2.43 -21.15 -21.30
N ARG A 442 -3.43 -20.34 -21.69
CA ARG A 442 -4.56 -19.98 -20.82
C ARG A 442 -5.23 -21.26 -20.26
N GLY A 443 -5.02 -21.55 -18.97
CA GLY A 443 -5.66 -22.69 -18.27
C GLY A 443 -4.87 -23.32 -17.12
N ASP A 444 -3.54 -23.32 -17.15
CA ASP A 444 -2.72 -24.04 -16.16
C ASP A 444 -2.87 -23.48 -14.72
N GLY A 445 -2.88 -22.15 -14.59
CA GLY A 445 -3.08 -21.48 -13.30
C GLY A 445 -4.48 -21.71 -12.72
N LEU A 446 -5.50 -21.78 -13.57
CA LEU A 446 -6.88 -22.06 -13.18
C LEU A 446 -7.03 -23.49 -12.62
N ILE A 447 -6.36 -24.47 -13.24
CA ILE A 447 -6.37 -25.87 -12.78
C ILE A 447 -5.72 -25.97 -11.39
N MET A 448 -4.59 -25.28 -11.16
CA MET A 448 -3.94 -25.26 -9.85
C MET A 448 -4.79 -24.56 -8.78
N ALA A 449 -5.37 -23.40 -9.10
CA ALA A 449 -6.28 -22.69 -8.20
C ALA A 449 -7.49 -23.59 -7.82
N THR A 450 -8.06 -24.29 -8.81
CA THR A 450 -9.18 -25.22 -8.59
C THR A 450 -8.77 -26.41 -7.73
N PHE A 451 -7.57 -26.95 -7.93
CA PHE A 451 -7.05 -28.04 -7.12
C PHE A 451 -6.86 -27.62 -5.66
N LEU A 452 -6.20 -26.48 -5.41
CA LEU A 452 -6.02 -25.92 -4.07
C LEU A 452 -7.36 -25.67 -3.38
N LEU A 453 -8.32 -25.11 -4.12
CA LEU A 453 -9.67 -24.87 -3.61
C LEU A 453 -10.38 -26.17 -3.23
N ARG A 454 -10.35 -27.20 -4.08
CA ARG A 454 -10.99 -28.51 -3.79
C ARG A 454 -10.37 -29.23 -2.60
N GLN A 455 -9.08 -29.03 -2.38
CA GLN A 455 -8.38 -29.62 -1.24
C GLN A 455 -8.48 -28.78 0.04
N ASN A 456 -9.26 -27.68 0.01
CA ASN A 456 -9.37 -26.72 1.11
C ASN A 456 -8.00 -26.17 1.54
N LYS A 457 -7.09 -25.99 0.58
CA LYS A 457 -5.72 -25.49 0.76
C LYS A 457 -5.49 -24.10 0.19
N LEU A 458 -6.50 -23.51 -0.43
CA LEU A 458 -6.38 -22.20 -1.05
C LEU A 458 -5.96 -21.11 -0.06
N ASN A 459 -6.68 -20.98 1.07
CA ASN A 459 -6.37 -19.95 2.08
C ASN A 459 -4.98 -20.17 2.69
N THR A 460 -4.64 -21.42 3.05
CA THR A 460 -3.30 -21.74 3.59
C THR A 460 -2.18 -21.44 2.59
N TYR A 461 -2.37 -21.76 1.30
CA TYR A 461 -1.41 -21.42 0.26
C TYR A 461 -1.21 -19.90 0.18
N GLN A 462 -2.30 -19.14 0.25
CA GLN A 462 -2.26 -17.67 0.16
C GLN A 462 -1.57 -17.01 1.35
N GLU A 463 -1.88 -17.44 2.58
CA GLU A 463 -1.21 -16.96 3.79
C GLU A 463 0.31 -17.16 3.70
N LEU A 464 0.72 -18.34 3.23
CA LEU A 464 2.13 -18.70 3.06
C LEU A 464 2.80 -17.93 1.92
N ALA A 465 2.09 -17.72 0.81
CA ALA A 465 2.57 -16.93 -0.32
C ALA A 465 2.79 -15.46 0.09
N HIS A 466 1.80 -14.87 0.78
CA HIS A 466 1.86 -13.50 1.28
C HIS A 466 3.04 -13.28 2.25
N GLN A 467 3.28 -14.23 3.15
CA GLN A 467 4.41 -14.18 4.09
C GLN A 467 5.77 -14.52 3.46
N GLY A 468 5.80 -14.88 2.18
CA GLY A 468 6.99 -15.45 1.52
C GLY A 468 7.49 -16.72 2.19
N HIS A 469 6.64 -17.42 2.94
CA HIS A 469 7.02 -18.52 3.81
C HIS A 469 6.76 -19.89 3.17
N ARG A 470 7.83 -20.67 2.95
CA ARG A 470 7.73 -21.99 2.30
C ARG A 470 7.82 -23.17 3.26
N LYS A 471 7.87 -22.95 4.58
CA LYS A 471 8.06 -24.00 5.61
C LYS A 471 9.21 -25.00 5.30
N GLY A 472 10.23 -24.58 4.56
CA GLY A 472 11.35 -25.44 4.12
C GLY A 472 11.08 -26.30 2.88
N TYR A 473 9.92 -26.18 2.24
CA TYR A 473 9.60 -26.83 0.97
C TYR A 473 10.07 -25.99 -0.24
N ALA A 474 10.14 -26.62 -1.42
CA ALA A 474 10.59 -25.96 -2.64
C ALA A 474 9.56 -24.94 -3.16
N THR A 475 8.27 -25.28 -3.05
CA THR A 475 7.14 -24.45 -3.52
C THR A 475 6.18 -24.08 -2.38
N VAL A 476 5.41 -23.00 -2.56
CA VAL A 476 4.34 -22.63 -1.61
C VAL A 476 3.19 -23.66 -1.64
N VAL A 477 2.97 -24.31 -2.79
CA VAL A 477 2.00 -25.42 -2.91
C VAL A 477 2.35 -26.55 -1.93
N GLU A 478 3.59 -27.01 -1.94
CA GLU A 478 4.03 -28.05 -1.00
C GLU A 478 3.90 -27.61 0.46
N ALA A 479 4.20 -26.35 0.76
CA ALA A 479 4.05 -25.77 2.09
C ALA A 479 2.59 -25.70 2.57
N ALA A 480 1.64 -25.47 1.66
CA ALA A 480 0.20 -25.46 1.95
C ALA A 480 -0.34 -26.85 2.30
N PHE A 481 0.18 -27.87 1.63
CA PHE A 481 -0.17 -29.26 1.88
C PHE A 481 0.69 -29.94 2.95
N ASP A 482 1.76 -29.29 3.41
CA ASP A 482 2.75 -29.83 4.36
C ASP A 482 3.37 -31.16 3.87
N GLN A 483 3.59 -31.26 2.56
CA GLN A 483 4.18 -32.45 1.92
C GLN A 483 4.79 -32.15 0.56
N ASN A 484 5.82 -32.92 0.21
CA ASN A 484 6.45 -32.85 -1.11
C ASN A 484 5.46 -33.20 -2.22
N ILE A 485 5.63 -32.56 -3.38
CA ILE A 485 4.69 -32.66 -4.49
C ILE A 485 4.56 -34.08 -5.05
N GLU A 486 5.60 -34.91 -4.90
CA GLU A 486 5.58 -36.33 -5.28
C GLU A 486 4.47 -37.10 -4.54
N LYS A 487 4.21 -36.74 -3.27
CA LYS A 487 3.13 -37.33 -2.47
C LYS A 487 1.74 -36.80 -2.87
N LEU A 488 1.69 -35.65 -3.54
CA LEU A 488 0.46 -35.07 -4.09
C LEU A 488 0.06 -35.68 -5.45
N LEU A 489 0.99 -36.30 -6.17
CA LEU A 489 0.74 -36.84 -7.52
C LEU A 489 -0.49 -37.75 -7.63
N PRO A 490 -0.78 -38.68 -6.69
CA PRO A 490 -1.98 -39.51 -6.78
C PRO A 490 -3.27 -38.68 -6.67
N GLN A 491 -3.31 -37.72 -5.75
CA GLN A 491 -4.47 -36.83 -5.54
C GLN A 491 -4.67 -35.90 -6.74
N TRP A 492 -3.59 -35.37 -7.29
CA TRP A 492 -3.58 -34.57 -8.50
C TRP A 492 -4.12 -35.35 -9.70
N LYS A 493 -3.63 -36.57 -9.93
CA LYS A 493 -4.12 -37.44 -11.03
C LYS A 493 -5.58 -37.84 -10.86
N ALA A 494 -6.03 -38.09 -9.64
CA ALA A 494 -7.43 -38.38 -9.35
C ALA A 494 -8.32 -37.17 -9.68
N PHE A 495 -7.90 -35.97 -9.24
CA PHE A 495 -8.56 -34.71 -9.57
C PHE A 495 -8.67 -34.49 -11.09
N LEU A 496 -7.58 -34.65 -11.84
CA LEU A 496 -7.60 -34.48 -13.30
C LEU A 496 -8.52 -35.47 -14.02
N LYS A 497 -8.61 -36.72 -13.54
CA LYS A 497 -9.55 -37.72 -14.09
C LYS A 497 -11.01 -37.36 -13.83
N GLU A 498 -11.30 -36.83 -12.65
CA GLU A 498 -12.65 -36.36 -12.30
C GLU A 498 -13.07 -35.18 -13.20
N VAL A 499 -12.16 -34.24 -13.42
CA VAL A 499 -12.34 -33.11 -14.34
C VAL A 499 -12.63 -33.61 -15.78
N ASP A 500 -11.85 -34.57 -16.30
CA ASP A 500 -12.09 -35.12 -17.66
C ASP A 500 -13.41 -35.94 -17.75
N ALA A 501 -13.79 -36.67 -16.71
CA ALA A 501 -15.04 -37.43 -16.68
C ALA A 501 -16.26 -36.51 -16.75
N THR A 502 -16.24 -35.39 -16.03
CA THR A 502 -17.32 -34.41 -15.98
C THR A 502 -17.54 -33.73 -17.34
N ARG A 503 -16.45 -33.48 -18.09
CA ARG A 503 -16.50 -32.96 -19.47
C ARG A 503 -17.27 -33.89 -20.42
N LYS A 504 -16.96 -35.19 -20.42
CA LYS A 504 -17.51 -36.17 -21.38
C LYS A 504 -19.02 -36.39 -21.25
N THR A 505 -19.60 -36.11 -20.09
CA THR A 505 -21.04 -36.26 -19.85
C THR A 505 -21.86 -35.13 -20.49
N LYS A 506 -21.28 -33.93 -20.66
CA LYS A 506 -21.94 -32.77 -21.30
C LYS A 506 -21.85 -32.79 -22.84
N GLU A 507 -20.79 -33.35 -23.43
CA GLU A 507 -20.68 -33.49 -24.89
C GLU A 507 -21.74 -34.45 -25.50
N LYS A 508 -22.43 -35.23 -24.65
CA LYS A 508 -23.48 -36.19 -25.03
C LYS A 508 -24.91 -35.68 -24.77
N GLN A 509 -25.06 -34.50 -24.17
CA GLN A 509 -26.34 -33.82 -23.95
C GLN A 509 -26.44 -32.62 -24.89
#